data_AF-A0A8T8S964-F1
#
_entry.id   AF-A0A8T8S964-F1
#
_cell.length_a   1.000
_cell.length_b   1.000
_cell.length_c   1.000
_cell.angle_alpha   90.00
_cell.angle_beta   90.00
_cell.angle_gamma   90.00
#
_symmetry.space_group_name_H-M   'P 1'
#
loop_
_entity.id
_entity.type
_entity.pdbx_description
1 polymer ?
#
loop_
_entity_poly.entity_id
_entity_poly.type
_entity_poly.pdbx_seq_one_letter_code
_entity_poly.pdbx_strand_id
1 'polypeptide(L)'
;MSTFGSHFRVTTYGESHCASVGCIVDGCPPGMALSDDDVQVQLSRRRPGQSNLTTPRDEKDRVQIQSGVEKGITLGTPIAMRVQNQDQRPNDYTDRTLDLYPRPSHADYTYLEKYGVKASSGGGRSSARETIGRVAAGAVAEKYLKDAFGVEFVAFVSSVGKIHIPRFPEESLTIGQSAQGTDPLGEDGEEPLSEEFRKLLRTVTREAVDQNLMWCPHAEAAKKMEERVIAAKDAHDSASPMAKTSTSASASSHPPPSRRNSARPATPERTAFSPPGDVMT
;
A
#
# COMPACT_ATOMS: atom_id res chain seq x y z
N MET A 1 5.70 0.50 -16.18
CA MET A 1 4.54 1.33 -16.56
C MET A 1 4.14 2.17 -15.36
N SER A 2 4.00 3.49 -15.52
CA SER A 2 3.81 4.46 -14.41
C SER A 2 2.36 4.92 -14.23
N THR A 3 1.47 4.59 -15.17
CA THR A 3 0.06 4.97 -15.16
C THR A 3 -0.84 3.78 -14.87
N PHE A 4 -1.80 3.94 -13.98
CA PHE A 4 -2.83 2.98 -13.62
C PHE A 4 -4.23 3.60 -13.76
N GLY A 5 -5.24 2.80 -14.09
CA GLY A 5 -6.63 3.25 -14.23
C GLY A 5 -7.09 3.44 -15.68
N SER A 6 -8.36 3.81 -15.87
CA SER A 6 -8.97 3.98 -17.21
C SER A 6 -9.69 5.31 -17.35
N HIS A 7 -10.73 5.55 -16.55
CA HIS A 7 -11.38 6.86 -16.45
C HIS A 7 -10.67 7.73 -15.41
N PHE A 8 -10.60 7.24 -14.17
CA PHE A 8 -9.72 7.80 -13.15
C PHE A 8 -8.32 7.23 -13.35
N ARG A 9 -7.40 8.03 -13.89
CA ARG A 9 -6.04 7.62 -14.25
C ARG A 9 -5.04 8.28 -13.33
N VAL A 10 -4.16 7.47 -12.74
CA VAL A 10 -3.11 7.91 -11.83
C VAL A 10 -1.78 7.64 -12.47
N THR A 11 -0.98 8.68 -12.67
CA THR A 11 0.42 8.56 -13.12
C THR A 11 1.33 8.99 -11.98
N THR A 12 2.19 8.10 -11.48
CA THR A 12 3.17 8.44 -10.44
C THR A 12 4.51 8.84 -11.07
N TYR A 13 5.24 9.72 -10.39
CA TYR A 13 6.59 10.14 -10.80
C TYR A 13 7.52 10.37 -9.61
N GLY A 14 8.82 10.41 -9.92
CA GLY A 14 9.88 10.70 -8.97
C GLY A 14 10.50 9.47 -8.30
N GLU A 15 11.74 9.65 -7.89
CA GLU A 15 12.57 8.69 -7.19
C GLU A 15 12.82 9.17 -5.75
N SER A 16 13.19 8.25 -4.85
CA SER A 16 13.30 8.58 -3.42
C SER A 16 14.39 9.60 -3.06
N HIS A 17 15.39 9.81 -3.92
CA HIS A 17 16.44 10.81 -3.74
C HIS A 17 16.46 11.85 -4.88
N CYS A 18 15.37 12.02 -5.61
CA CYS A 18 15.19 13.19 -6.47
C CYS A 18 14.53 14.33 -5.69
N ALA A 19 14.40 15.51 -6.28
CA ALA A 19 13.88 16.70 -5.59
C ALA A 19 12.47 16.48 -4.97
N SER A 20 11.65 15.65 -5.62
CA SER A 20 10.30 15.34 -5.17
C SER A 20 9.78 14.04 -5.76
N VAL A 21 8.77 13.49 -5.11
CA VAL A 21 7.87 12.48 -5.68
C VAL A 21 6.48 13.05 -5.82
N GLY A 22 5.64 12.43 -6.64
CA GLY A 22 4.28 12.91 -6.80
C GLY A 22 3.43 12.06 -7.74
N CYS A 23 2.28 12.61 -8.08
CA CYS A 23 1.39 12.01 -9.06
C CYS A 23 0.58 13.04 -9.83
N ILE A 24 0.01 12.60 -10.94
CA ILE A 24 -1.00 13.30 -11.71
C ILE A 24 -2.24 12.41 -11.72
N VAL A 25 -3.36 12.97 -11.29
CA VAL A 25 -4.69 12.36 -11.36
C VAL A 25 -5.44 13.00 -12.51
N ASP A 26 -5.85 12.18 -13.48
CA ASP A 26 -6.66 12.56 -14.62
C ASP A 26 -8.03 11.87 -14.54
N GLY A 27 -9.09 12.57 -14.98
CA GLY A 27 -10.47 12.09 -14.90
C GLY A 27 -11.14 12.21 -13.53
N CYS A 28 -10.65 13.08 -12.64
CA CYS A 28 -11.40 13.49 -11.45
C CYS A 28 -12.52 14.46 -11.85
N PRO A 29 -13.79 14.24 -11.45
CA PRO A 29 -14.89 15.14 -11.82
C PRO A 29 -14.73 16.57 -11.27
N PRO A 30 -15.23 17.59 -11.99
CA PRO A 30 -15.25 18.96 -11.49
C PRO A 30 -16.27 19.14 -10.35
N GLY A 31 -16.09 20.18 -9.54
CA GLY A 31 -17.07 20.59 -8.52
C GLY A 31 -16.89 19.96 -7.14
N MET A 32 -15.91 19.06 -6.95
CA MET A 32 -15.60 18.49 -5.64
C MET A 32 -14.72 19.45 -4.84
N ALA A 33 -15.07 19.67 -3.56
CA ALA A 33 -14.20 20.43 -2.67
C ALA A 33 -12.89 19.68 -2.44
N LEU A 34 -11.74 20.31 -2.64
CA LEU A 34 -10.44 19.67 -2.46
C LEU A 34 -9.37 20.68 -2.02
N SER A 35 -8.59 20.28 -1.02
CA SER A 35 -7.47 21.03 -0.47
C SER A 35 -6.30 20.10 -0.15
N ASP A 36 -5.12 20.67 0.11
CA ASP A 36 -3.94 19.91 0.53
C ASP A 36 -4.22 19.13 1.82
N ASP A 37 -5.00 19.70 2.75
CA ASP A 37 -5.32 19.09 4.04
C ASP A 37 -6.11 17.79 3.91
N ASP A 38 -7.03 17.72 2.93
CA ASP A 38 -7.80 16.51 2.64
C ASP A 38 -6.90 15.33 2.27
N VAL A 39 -5.86 15.59 1.48
CA VAL A 39 -4.88 14.59 1.04
C VAL A 39 -3.87 14.30 2.14
N GLN A 40 -3.52 15.32 2.93
CA GLN A 40 -2.54 15.22 4.01
C GLN A 40 -2.96 14.23 5.09
N VAL A 41 -4.26 14.02 5.33
CA VAL A 41 -4.74 13.01 6.29
C VAL A 41 -4.18 11.62 5.93
N GLN A 42 -4.32 11.19 4.67
CA GLN A 42 -3.85 9.87 4.25
C GLN A 42 -2.33 9.77 4.19
N LEU A 43 -1.65 10.83 3.74
CA LEU A 43 -0.19 10.84 3.71
C LEU A 43 0.41 10.82 5.12
N SER A 44 -0.24 11.46 6.09
CA SER A 44 0.17 11.41 7.49
C SER A 44 0.04 10.00 8.04
N ARG A 45 -1.03 9.26 7.69
CA ARG A 45 -1.21 7.85 8.07
C ARG A 45 -0.18 6.92 7.42
N ARG A 46 0.24 7.20 6.18
CA ARG A 46 1.29 6.47 5.46
C ARG A 46 2.68 6.66 6.08
N ARG A 47 2.95 7.83 6.67
CA ARG A 47 4.29 8.28 7.04
C ARG A 47 5.02 7.23 7.92
N PRO A 48 6.24 6.80 7.54
CA PRO A 48 7.09 6.00 8.42
C PRO A 48 7.58 6.86 9.59
N GLY A 49 8.05 6.25 10.68
CA GLY A 49 8.60 6.98 11.82
C GLY A 49 7.56 7.46 12.84
N GLN A 50 6.30 7.02 12.75
CA GLN A 50 5.28 7.33 13.76
C GLN A 50 5.59 6.73 15.14
N SER A 51 6.47 5.73 15.20
CA SER A 51 6.90 5.10 16.44
C SER A 51 8.32 4.52 16.32
N ASN A 52 8.90 4.18 17.47
CA ASN A 52 10.17 3.47 17.59
C ASN A 52 10.18 2.09 16.89
N LEU A 53 9.03 1.60 16.43
CA LEU A 53 8.88 0.32 15.72
C LEU A 53 9.21 0.44 14.23
N THR A 54 9.34 1.65 13.70
CA THR A 54 9.51 1.92 12.27
C THR A 54 10.85 2.59 11.97
N THR A 55 11.18 2.74 10.68
CA THR A 55 12.43 3.37 10.25
C THR A 55 12.55 4.81 10.76
N PRO A 56 13.76 5.30 11.09
CA PRO A 56 13.98 6.62 11.72
C PRO A 56 13.81 7.83 10.78
N ARG A 57 13.40 7.64 9.51
CA ARG A 57 13.21 8.75 8.57
C ARG A 57 11.98 9.56 8.94
N ASP A 58 12.18 10.85 9.21
CA ASP A 58 11.13 11.75 9.66
C ASP A 58 10.69 12.73 8.57
N GLU A 59 10.31 12.22 7.40
CA GLU A 59 9.82 13.05 6.32
C GLU A 59 8.38 13.48 6.59
N LYS A 60 8.14 14.79 6.68
CA LYS A 60 6.80 15.36 6.97
C LYS A 60 5.76 15.11 5.87
N ASP A 61 6.20 14.61 4.70
CA ASP A 61 5.36 14.26 3.55
C ASP A 61 4.29 15.30 3.25
N ARG A 62 4.71 16.56 3.19
CA ARG A 62 3.82 17.69 2.91
C ARG A 62 3.43 17.67 1.44
N VAL A 63 2.14 17.45 1.19
CA VAL A 63 1.56 17.51 -0.16
C VAL A 63 1.31 18.95 -0.56
N GLN A 64 1.49 19.19 -1.85
CA GLN A 64 1.12 20.42 -2.51
C GLN A 64 0.37 20.07 -3.79
N ILE A 65 -0.90 20.48 -3.88
CA ILE A 65 -1.66 20.48 -5.13
C ILE A 65 -1.13 21.63 -6.00
N GLN A 66 -0.73 21.29 -7.23
CA GLN A 66 -0.11 22.22 -8.17
C GLN A 66 -1.05 22.63 -9.32
N SER A 67 -2.06 21.83 -9.62
CA SER A 67 -3.01 22.07 -10.71
C SER A 67 -4.35 21.39 -10.45
N GLY A 68 -5.35 21.67 -11.28
CA GLY A 68 -6.63 20.96 -11.29
C GLY A 68 -7.61 21.36 -10.17
N VAL A 69 -7.21 22.27 -9.29
CA VAL A 69 -8.02 22.85 -8.22
C VAL A 69 -7.89 24.37 -8.25
N GLU A 70 -9.01 25.07 -8.14
CA GLU A 70 -9.06 26.52 -7.98
C GLU A 70 -10.13 26.88 -6.96
N LYS A 71 -9.83 27.83 -6.07
CA LYS A 71 -10.73 28.26 -4.97
C LYS A 71 -11.28 27.09 -4.14
N GLY A 72 -10.46 26.05 -3.96
CA GLY A 72 -10.80 24.86 -3.19
C GLY A 72 -11.75 23.89 -3.89
N ILE A 73 -11.94 24.00 -5.21
CA ILE A 73 -12.84 23.14 -5.99
C ILE A 73 -12.10 22.53 -7.18
N THR A 74 -12.34 21.25 -7.47
CA THR A 74 -11.79 20.57 -8.65
C THR A 74 -12.34 21.15 -9.95
N LEU A 75 -11.48 21.32 -10.94
CA LEU A 75 -11.82 21.89 -12.25
C LEU A 75 -12.19 20.85 -13.31
N GLY A 76 -12.01 19.56 -13.02
CA GLY A 76 -12.16 18.49 -14.02
C GLY A 76 -10.93 18.28 -14.89
N THR A 77 -9.96 19.20 -14.83
CA THR A 77 -8.63 19.07 -15.46
C THR A 77 -7.66 18.26 -14.58
N PRO A 78 -6.53 17.77 -15.12
CA PRO A 78 -5.58 16.98 -14.35
C PRO A 78 -5.09 17.66 -13.06
N ILE A 79 -5.13 16.91 -11.96
CA ILE A 79 -4.68 17.33 -10.63
C ILE A 79 -3.26 16.81 -10.43
N ALA A 80 -2.28 17.71 -10.46
CA ALA A 80 -0.89 17.39 -10.13
C ALA A 80 -0.65 17.61 -8.64
N MET A 81 -0.05 16.62 -7.97
CA MET A 81 0.33 16.69 -6.56
C MET A 81 1.81 16.38 -6.40
N ARG A 82 2.48 17.15 -5.56
CA ARG A 82 3.93 17.05 -5.30
C ARG A 82 4.20 16.94 -3.80
N VAL A 83 5.16 16.08 -3.45
CA VAL A 83 5.75 15.98 -2.11
C VAL A 83 7.27 16.12 -2.25
N GLN A 84 7.85 17.10 -1.56
CA GLN A 84 9.30 17.31 -1.58
C GLN A 84 10.01 16.25 -0.72
N ASN A 85 11.14 15.75 -1.20
CA ASN A 85 12.03 14.91 -0.41
C ASN A 85 12.95 15.82 0.41
N GLN A 86 12.83 15.81 1.73
CA GLN A 86 13.58 16.72 2.62
C GLN A 86 14.83 16.07 3.20
N ASP A 87 14.84 14.74 3.33
CA ASP A 87 15.91 13.99 3.99
C ASP A 87 16.89 13.40 2.96
N GLN A 88 17.25 14.22 1.97
CA GLN A 88 18.32 13.88 1.03
C GLN A 88 19.67 13.99 1.74
N ARG A 89 20.08 12.92 2.43
CA ARG A 89 21.44 12.80 2.95
C ARG A 89 22.32 12.19 1.85
N PRO A 90 23.27 12.96 1.27
CA PRO A 90 24.16 12.44 0.24
C PRO A 90 25.09 11.33 0.77
N ASN A 91 25.31 11.28 2.09
CA ASN A 91 26.34 10.46 2.74
C ASN A 91 25.80 9.19 3.44
N ASP A 92 24.49 8.92 3.47
CA ASP A 92 23.96 7.69 4.11
C ASP A 92 24.19 6.43 3.26
N TYR A 93 24.68 6.58 2.02
CA TYR A 93 24.92 5.50 1.07
C TYR A 93 26.38 5.40 0.61
N THR A 94 27.33 6.02 1.32
CA THR A 94 28.78 5.93 1.03
C THR A 94 29.43 4.59 1.38
N ASP A 95 28.64 3.59 1.81
CA ASP A 95 29.15 2.24 1.98
C ASP A 95 29.42 1.64 0.59
N ARG A 96 30.69 1.64 0.17
CA ARG A 96 31.16 1.17 -1.15
C ARG A 96 30.64 -0.23 -1.53
N THR A 97 30.19 -1.02 -0.57
CA THR A 97 29.64 -2.37 -0.75
C THR A 97 28.24 -2.39 -1.36
N LEU A 98 27.37 -1.41 -1.06
CA LEU A 98 26.02 -1.31 -1.63
C LEU A 98 26.05 -0.96 -3.14
N ASP A 99 27.12 -0.31 -3.57
CA ASP A 99 27.32 -0.01 -4.99
C ASP A 99 27.82 -1.22 -5.79
N LEU A 100 28.49 -2.17 -5.15
CA LEU A 100 29.11 -3.31 -5.83
C LEU A 100 28.16 -4.49 -6.06
N TYR A 101 27.21 -4.73 -5.15
CA TYR A 101 26.36 -5.93 -5.19
C TYR A 101 24.85 -5.60 -5.12
N PRO A 102 24.01 -6.27 -5.92
CA PRO A 102 22.55 -6.21 -5.76
C PRO A 102 22.11 -6.72 -4.39
N ARG A 103 21.21 -6.00 -3.70
CA ARG A 103 20.68 -6.46 -2.42
C ARG A 103 19.71 -7.62 -2.63
N PRO A 104 19.80 -8.71 -1.83
CA PRO A 104 18.82 -9.79 -1.89
C PRO A 104 17.39 -9.28 -1.74
N SER A 105 16.45 -9.86 -2.51
CA SER A 105 15.03 -9.49 -2.53
C SER A 105 14.69 -8.05 -3.00
N HIS A 106 15.68 -7.29 -3.49
CA HIS A 106 15.46 -5.96 -4.05
C HIS A 106 15.52 -5.98 -5.59
N ALA A 107 14.98 -4.92 -6.21
CA ALA A 107 14.93 -4.80 -7.66
C ALA A 107 16.26 -4.36 -8.30
N ASP A 108 17.34 -4.25 -7.52
CA ASP A 108 18.63 -3.69 -7.96
C ASP A 108 19.17 -4.40 -9.22
N TYR A 109 19.18 -5.75 -9.21
CA TYR A 109 19.68 -6.56 -10.33
C TYR A 109 18.78 -6.45 -11.58
N THR A 110 17.47 -6.60 -11.41
CA THR A 110 16.54 -6.57 -12.55
C THR A 110 16.45 -5.20 -13.20
N TYR A 111 16.60 -4.12 -12.44
CA TYR A 111 16.73 -2.77 -13.01
C TYR A 111 18.02 -2.60 -13.80
N LEU A 112 19.14 -3.10 -13.28
CA LEU A 112 20.43 -3.03 -13.96
C LEU A 112 20.40 -3.81 -15.28
N GLU A 113 19.93 -5.06 -15.25
CA GLU A 113 19.82 -5.90 -16.45
C GLU A 113 18.85 -5.31 -17.49
N LYS A 114 17.74 -4.73 -17.04
CA LYS A 114 16.71 -4.21 -17.95
C LYS A 114 17.09 -2.87 -18.59
N TYR A 115 17.71 -1.97 -17.81
CA TYR A 115 17.90 -0.57 -18.22
C TYR A 115 19.38 -0.17 -18.36
N GLY A 116 20.33 -1.00 -17.92
CA GLY A 116 21.76 -0.72 -17.98
C GLY A 116 22.23 0.43 -17.08
N VAL A 117 21.34 0.99 -16.24
CA VAL A 117 21.62 2.15 -15.40
C VAL A 117 21.25 1.85 -13.95
N LYS A 118 22.16 2.16 -13.04
CA LYS A 118 21.96 2.08 -11.59
C LYS A 118 21.63 3.46 -11.04
N ALA A 119 20.52 3.58 -10.31
CA ALA A 119 20.20 4.81 -9.60
C ALA A 119 21.13 4.95 -8.39
N SER A 120 21.81 6.10 -8.25
CA SER A 120 22.71 6.40 -7.12
C SER A 120 22.02 6.31 -5.75
N SER A 121 20.70 6.46 -5.73
CA SER A 121 19.82 6.27 -4.56
C SER A 121 19.68 4.83 -4.04
N GLY A 122 20.33 3.85 -4.66
CA GLY A 122 20.09 2.42 -4.44
C GLY A 122 18.76 1.97 -5.05
N GLY A 123 17.65 2.20 -4.34
CA GLY A 123 16.31 1.68 -4.70
C GLY A 123 15.57 2.45 -5.80
N GLY A 124 15.98 3.68 -6.13
CA GLY A 124 15.41 4.49 -7.21
C GLY A 124 13.87 4.48 -7.26
N ARG A 125 13.33 4.12 -8.42
CA ARG A 125 11.88 4.04 -8.67
C ARG A 125 11.19 2.84 -7.99
N SER A 126 11.93 1.80 -7.61
CA SER A 126 11.39 0.66 -6.83
C SER A 126 11.26 0.95 -5.34
N SER A 127 11.70 2.13 -4.88
CA SER A 127 11.57 2.54 -3.49
C SER A 127 10.12 2.66 -3.06
N ALA A 128 9.85 2.30 -1.80
CA ALA A 128 8.55 2.49 -1.16
C ALA A 128 8.08 3.96 -1.17
N ARG A 129 8.97 4.93 -1.44
CA ARG A 129 8.62 6.35 -1.63
C ARG A 129 7.60 6.57 -2.76
N GLU A 130 7.58 5.71 -3.77
CA GLU A 130 6.57 5.77 -4.85
C GLU A 130 5.13 5.69 -4.33
N THR A 131 4.92 5.01 -3.19
CA THR A 131 3.60 4.86 -2.58
C THR A 131 2.97 6.20 -2.18
N ILE A 132 3.74 7.27 -2.03
CA ILE A 132 3.22 8.62 -1.81
C ILE A 132 2.29 9.05 -2.95
N GLY A 133 2.68 8.81 -4.20
CA GLY A 133 1.84 9.13 -5.34
C GLY A 133 0.53 8.33 -5.33
N ARG A 134 0.60 7.07 -4.90
CA ARG A 134 -0.59 6.20 -4.79
C ARG A 134 -1.53 6.64 -3.67
N VAL A 135 -0.98 6.96 -2.50
CA VAL A 135 -1.77 7.41 -1.35
C VAL A 135 -2.39 8.78 -1.62
N ALA A 136 -1.65 9.70 -2.24
CA ALA A 136 -2.17 11.02 -2.61
C ALA A 136 -3.35 10.89 -3.61
N ALA A 137 -3.17 10.11 -4.66
CA ALA A 137 -4.25 9.85 -5.62
C ALA A 137 -5.42 9.07 -5.00
N GLY A 138 -5.12 8.13 -4.11
CA GLY A 138 -6.11 7.37 -3.34
C GLY A 138 -6.96 8.26 -2.45
N ALA A 139 -6.38 9.29 -1.81
CA ALA A 139 -7.11 10.24 -1.00
C ALA A 139 -8.12 11.06 -1.82
N VAL A 140 -7.75 11.46 -3.05
CA VAL A 140 -8.66 12.14 -3.98
C VAL A 140 -9.83 11.22 -4.36
N ALA A 141 -9.54 9.95 -4.70
CA ALA A 141 -10.57 8.98 -5.04
C ALA A 141 -11.49 8.66 -3.84
N GLU A 142 -10.91 8.47 -2.67
CA GLU A 142 -11.62 8.21 -1.41
C GLU A 142 -12.55 9.36 -1.07
N LYS A 143 -12.08 10.61 -1.15
CA LYS A 143 -12.90 11.79 -0.90
C LYS A 143 -14.09 11.85 -1.86
N TYR A 144 -13.85 11.68 -3.15
CA TYR A 144 -14.93 11.67 -4.14
C TYR A 144 -15.96 10.58 -3.86
N LEU A 145 -15.51 9.37 -3.54
CA LEU A 145 -16.40 8.23 -3.26
C LEU A 145 -17.22 8.43 -1.97
N LYS A 146 -16.62 9.05 -0.96
CA LYS A 146 -17.32 9.43 0.27
C LYS A 146 -18.37 10.50 0.00
N ASP A 147 -18.01 11.58 -0.68
CA ASP A 147 -18.91 12.72 -0.92
C ASP A 147 -20.06 12.35 -1.88
N ALA A 148 -19.76 11.59 -2.94
CA ALA A 148 -20.75 11.25 -3.97
C ALA A 148 -21.61 10.02 -3.63
N PHE A 149 -21.06 9.04 -2.90
CA PHE A 149 -21.71 7.74 -2.70
C PHE A 149 -21.76 7.25 -1.25
N GLY A 150 -21.18 8.00 -0.30
CA GLY A 150 -21.10 7.58 1.11
C GLY A 150 -20.24 6.33 1.31
N VAL A 151 -19.31 6.04 0.39
CA VAL A 151 -18.46 4.85 0.45
C VAL A 151 -17.25 5.13 1.33
N GLU A 152 -16.97 4.23 2.27
CA GLU A 152 -15.79 4.30 3.12
C GLU A 152 -14.93 3.04 2.99
N PHE A 153 -13.61 3.25 3.04
CA PHE A 153 -12.61 2.19 3.01
C PHE A 153 -11.89 2.13 4.35
N VAL A 154 -11.86 0.96 4.97
CA VAL A 154 -11.13 0.74 6.22
C VAL A 154 -10.19 -0.45 6.03
N ALA A 155 -8.89 -0.18 6.08
CA ALA A 155 -7.85 -1.18 6.03
C ALA A 155 -7.21 -1.34 7.40
N PHE A 156 -6.90 -2.58 7.79
CA PHE A 156 -6.29 -2.91 9.07
C PHE A 156 -5.32 -4.08 8.97
N VAL A 157 -4.40 -4.19 9.93
CA VAL A 157 -3.46 -5.32 10.03
C VAL A 157 -4.17 -6.51 10.65
N SER A 158 -4.19 -7.62 9.92
CA SER A 158 -4.80 -8.88 10.33
C SER A 158 -3.78 -9.89 10.89
N SER A 159 -2.49 -9.70 10.59
CA SER A 159 -1.42 -10.50 11.17
C SER A 159 -0.04 -9.87 11.05
N VAL A 160 0.90 -10.30 11.91
CA VAL A 160 2.34 -10.07 11.76
C VAL A 160 3.07 -11.38 12.03
N GLY A 161 3.82 -11.87 11.03
CA GLY A 161 4.43 -13.20 11.11
C GLY A 161 3.38 -14.29 11.35
N LYS A 162 3.55 -15.07 12.43
CA LYS A 162 2.65 -16.17 12.84
C LYS A 162 1.51 -15.74 13.78
N ILE A 163 1.38 -14.44 14.06
CA ILE A 163 0.37 -13.91 14.98
C ILE A 163 -0.76 -13.35 14.16
N HIS A 164 -1.96 -13.92 14.28
CA HIS A 164 -3.13 -13.58 13.49
C HIS A 164 -4.31 -13.18 14.38
N ILE A 165 -5.20 -12.35 13.86
CA ILE A 165 -6.56 -12.24 14.40
C ILE A 165 -7.26 -13.59 14.19
N PRO A 166 -8.01 -14.13 15.16
CA PRO A 166 -8.79 -15.36 14.99
C PRO A 166 -9.75 -15.20 13.82
N ARG A 167 -9.58 -16.02 12.77
CA ARG A 167 -10.41 -16.00 11.57
C ARG A 167 -11.40 -17.15 11.53
N PHE A 168 -11.09 -18.25 12.21
CA PHE A 168 -11.91 -19.46 12.21
C PHE A 168 -12.37 -19.82 13.63
N PRO A 169 -13.50 -20.53 13.77
CA PRO A 169 -14.06 -20.88 15.08
C PRO A 169 -13.11 -21.64 16.01
N GLU A 170 -12.16 -22.40 15.46
CA GLU A 170 -11.20 -23.21 16.23
C GLU A 170 -9.80 -22.56 16.36
N GLU A 171 -9.58 -21.37 15.79
CA GLU A 171 -8.32 -20.64 15.94
C GLU A 171 -8.26 -19.95 17.31
N SER A 172 -7.97 -20.72 18.36
CA SER A 172 -7.44 -20.14 19.60
C SER A 172 -6.05 -19.57 19.31
N LEU A 173 -5.75 -18.36 19.80
CA LEU A 173 -4.49 -17.60 19.62
C LEU A 173 -3.24 -18.37 20.11
N THR A 174 -2.90 -19.47 19.46
CA THR A 174 -1.86 -20.40 19.89
C THR A 174 -0.59 -20.08 19.12
N ILE A 175 0.41 -19.58 19.85
CA ILE A 175 1.76 -19.39 19.33
C ILE A 175 2.32 -20.78 19.01
N GLY A 176 2.51 -21.08 17.72
CA GLY A 176 3.50 -22.08 17.31
C GLY A 176 3.02 -23.48 16.92
N GLN A 177 1.76 -23.71 16.56
CA GLN A 177 1.38 -24.94 15.88
C GLN A 177 0.61 -24.62 14.60
N SER A 178 1.24 -24.88 13.45
CA SER A 178 0.50 -25.08 12.21
C SER A 178 -0.44 -26.26 12.47
N ALA A 179 -1.74 -26.04 12.38
CA ALA A 179 -2.69 -27.13 12.28
C ALA A 179 -2.34 -27.95 11.02
N GLN A 180 -1.62 -29.05 11.21
CA GLN A 180 -1.69 -30.20 10.32
C GLN A 180 -2.99 -30.91 10.69
N GLY A 181 -4.04 -30.73 9.89
CA GLY A 181 -5.32 -31.36 10.18
C GLY A 181 -6.40 -31.03 9.15
N THR A 182 -6.55 -31.93 8.17
CA THR A 182 -7.76 -32.25 7.40
C THR A 182 -8.63 -31.09 6.91
N ASP A 183 -8.50 -30.82 5.61
CA ASP A 183 -9.38 -30.01 4.76
C ASP A 183 -10.85 -30.49 4.87
N PRO A 184 -11.76 -29.78 5.56
CA PRO A 184 -13.19 -30.03 5.50
C PRO A 184 -13.78 -29.00 4.52
N LEU A 185 -13.48 -29.17 3.23
CA LEU A 185 -14.02 -28.34 2.17
C LEU A 185 -15.55 -28.48 2.14
N GLY A 186 -16.27 -27.42 2.52
CA GLY A 186 -17.68 -27.26 2.21
C GLY A 186 -17.90 -27.08 0.69
N GLU A 187 -19.14 -27.25 0.22
CA GLU A 187 -19.51 -27.27 -1.21
C GLU A 187 -19.10 -26.03 -2.03
N ASP A 188 -18.69 -24.93 -1.36
CA ASP A 188 -18.22 -23.68 -1.99
C ASP A 188 -16.70 -23.42 -1.85
N GLY A 189 -15.93 -24.33 -1.24
CA GLY A 189 -14.46 -24.22 -1.16
C GLY A 189 -13.89 -23.10 -0.29
N GLU A 190 -14.71 -22.40 0.50
CA GLU A 190 -14.25 -21.41 1.50
C GLU A 190 -14.53 -21.91 2.93
N GLU A 191 -13.48 -22.02 3.75
CA GLU A 191 -13.63 -22.26 5.19
C GLU A 191 -14.51 -21.16 5.83
N PRO A 192 -15.54 -21.51 6.61
CA PRO A 192 -16.44 -20.53 7.17
C PRO A 192 -15.70 -19.67 8.21
N LEU A 193 -15.51 -18.39 7.90
CA LEU A 193 -15.01 -17.38 8.85
C LEU A 193 -15.79 -17.45 10.18
N SER A 194 -15.14 -17.12 11.30
CA SER A 194 -15.81 -17.04 12.60
C SER A 194 -16.88 -15.93 12.59
N GLU A 195 -17.93 -16.10 13.39
CA GLU A 195 -18.97 -15.08 13.54
C GLU A 195 -18.38 -13.75 14.05
N GLU A 196 -17.42 -13.83 14.97
CA GLU A 196 -16.68 -12.68 15.49
C GLU A 196 -15.92 -11.94 14.38
N PHE A 197 -15.22 -12.68 13.50
CA PHE A 197 -14.47 -12.07 12.41
C PHE A 197 -15.40 -11.45 11.35
N ARG A 198 -16.55 -12.07 11.06
CA ARG A 198 -17.57 -11.47 10.19
C ARG A 198 -18.17 -10.21 10.80
N LYS A 199 -18.44 -10.21 12.11
CA LYS A 199 -18.92 -9.03 12.83
C LYS A 199 -17.89 -7.91 12.74
N LEU A 200 -16.61 -8.21 13.00
CA LEU A 200 -15.51 -7.27 12.86
C LEU A 200 -15.48 -6.64 11.45
N LEU A 201 -15.55 -7.43 10.38
CA LEU A 201 -15.54 -6.92 9.01
C LEU A 201 -16.71 -5.96 8.70
N ARG A 202 -17.85 -6.11 9.39
CA ARG A 202 -19.03 -5.26 9.21
C ARG A 202 -19.00 -4.00 10.05
N THR A 203 -18.32 -4.03 11.20
CA THR A 203 -18.38 -2.95 12.20
C THR A 203 -17.06 -2.20 12.37
N VAL A 204 -15.97 -2.65 11.76
CA VAL A 204 -14.67 -2.00 11.90
C VAL A 204 -14.74 -0.57 11.33
N THR A 205 -14.33 0.40 12.14
CA THR A 205 -14.25 1.80 11.74
C THR A 205 -12.79 2.24 11.66
N ARG A 206 -12.54 3.36 10.99
CA ARG A 206 -11.20 3.92 10.89
C ARG A 206 -10.66 4.35 12.24
N GLU A 207 -11.51 4.92 13.09
CA GLU A 207 -11.16 5.38 14.43
C GLU A 207 -10.72 4.20 15.30
N ALA A 208 -11.40 3.06 15.21
CA ALA A 208 -11.01 1.85 15.94
C ALA A 208 -9.65 1.30 15.48
N VAL A 209 -9.33 1.41 14.20
CA VAL A 209 -8.03 0.96 13.66
C VAL A 209 -6.90 1.91 14.07
N ASP A 210 -7.15 3.21 14.05
CA ASP A 210 -6.13 4.24 14.32
C ASP A 210 -5.87 4.41 15.85
N GLN A 211 -6.56 3.66 16.73
CA GLN A 211 -6.36 3.67 18.18
C GLN A 211 -5.03 3.05 18.66
N ASN A 212 -4.36 2.26 17.81
CA ASN A 212 -3.08 1.64 18.17
C ASN A 212 -2.07 1.70 17.02
N LEU A 213 -0.79 1.59 17.38
CA LEU A 213 0.34 1.70 16.44
C LEU A 213 0.45 0.51 15.46
N MET A 214 -0.23 -0.60 15.75
CA MET A 214 -0.25 -1.77 14.87
C MET A 214 -1.36 -1.72 13.83
N TRP A 215 -2.25 -0.70 13.88
CA TRP A 215 -3.44 -0.59 13.04
C TRP A 215 -4.27 -1.89 13.02
N CYS A 216 -4.37 -2.55 14.18
CA CYS A 216 -5.07 -3.82 14.34
C CYS A 216 -6.27 -3.62 15.29
N PRO A 217 -7.53 -3.84 14.85
CA PRO A 217 -8.70 -3.60 15.68
C PRO A 217 -8.89 -4.63 16.81
N HIS A 218 -8.11 -5.71 16.81
CA HIS A 218 -8.15 -6.74 17.85
C HIS A 218 -7.03 -6.53 18.86
N ALA A 219 -7.35 -5.97 20.04
CA ALA A 219 -6.36 -5.51 21.03
C ALA A 219 -5.34 -6.59 21.47
N GLU A 220 -5.79 -7.82 21.75
CA GLU A 220 -4.87 -8.88 22.20
C GLU A 220 -3.86 -9.28 21.11
N ALA A 221 -4.35 -9.45 19.88
CA ALA A 221 -3.51 -9.75 18.73
C ALA A 221 -2.56 -8.58 18.43
N ALA A 222 -3.03 -7.33 18.52
CA ALA A 222 -2.21 -6.14 18.34
C ALA A 222 -1.00 -6.12 19.30
N LYS A 223 -1.23 -6.38 20.60
CA LYS A 223 -0.16 -6.43 21.60
C LYS A 223 0.89 -7.51 21.29
N LYS A 224 0.43 -8.72 20.94
CA LYS A 224 1.33 -9.83 20.55
C LYS A 224 2.12 -9.47 19.29
N MET A 225 1.48 -8.85 18.30
CA MET A 225 2.16 -8.40 17.07
C MET A 225 3.23 -7.35 17.37
N GLU A 226 2.94 -6.39 18.27
CA GLU A 226 3.91 -5.39 18.71
C GLU A 226 5.14 -6.03 19.36
N GLU A 227 4.95 -6.95 20.30
CA GLU A 227 6.03 -7.72 20.94
C GLU A 227 6.88 -8.46 19.89
N ARG A 228 6.26 -9.03 18.86
CA ARG A 228 6.98 -9.70 17.75
C ARG A 228 7.79 -8.73 16.89
N VAL A 229 7.30 -7.52 16.65
CA VAL A 229 8.04 -6.48 15.90
C VAL A 229 9.25 -6.02 16.69
N ILE A 230 9.09 -5.79 18.00
CA ILE A 230 10.19 -5.43 18.90
C ILE A 230 11.26 -6.54 18.91
N ALA A 231 10.84 -7.80 19.09
CA ALA A 231 11.77 -8.93 19.07
C ALA A 231 12.51 -9.07 17.71
N ALA A 232 11.83 -8.80 16.58
CA ALA A 232 12.49 -8.78 15.26
C ALA A 232 13.59 -7.71 15.21
N LYS A 233 13.24 -6.51 15.66
CA LYS A 233 14.15 -5.36 15.65
C LYS A 233 15.39 -5.62 16.50
N ASP A 234 15.21 -6.13 17.71
CA ASP A 234 16.34 -6.45 18.61
C ASP A 234 17.24 -7.54 18.00
N ALA A 235 16.65 -8.50 17.28
CA ALA A 235 17.38 -9.53 16.53
C ALA A 235 17.99 -9.05 15.20
N HIS A 236 17.83 -7.76 14.84
CA HIS A 236 18.28 -7.19 13.56
C HIS A 236 17.64 -7.89 12.35
N ASP A 237 16.41 -8.37 12.52
CA ASP A 237 15.58 -9.05 11.53
C ASP A 237 14.32 -8.21 11.20
N SER A 238 13.55 -8.65 10.21
CA SER A 238 12.33 -8.01 9.75
C SER A 238 11.09 -8.86 10.02
N ALA A 239 9.95 -8.21 10.25
CA ALA A 239 8.65 -8.86 10.35
C ALA A 239 7.66 -8.17 9.40
N SER A 240 6.95 -8.96 8.59
CA SER A 240 5.99 -8.43 7.61
C SER A 240 4.55 -8.55 8.12
N PRO A 241 3.73 -7.48 8.01
CA PRO A 241 2.31 -7.53 8.30
C PRO A 241 1.49 -8.04 7.11
N MET A 242 0.30 -8.57 7.39
CA MET A 242 -0.75 -8.84 6.39
C MET A 242 -1.94 -7.91 6.62
N ALA A 243 -2.24 -7.06 5.65
CA ALA A 243 -3.37 -6.12 5.71
C ALA A 243 -4.64 -6.72 5.11
N LYS A 244 -5.80 -6.39 5.69
CA LYS A 244 -7.12 -6.64 5.13
C LYS A 244 -7.84 -5.32 4.89
N THR A 245 -8.68 -5.27 3.87
CA THR A 245 -9.50 -4.10 3.54
C THR A 245 -10.97 -4.47 3.64
N SER A 246 -11.75 -3.63 4.31
CA SER A 246 -13.21 -3.67 4.36
C SER A 246 -13.75 -2.42 3.65
N THR A 247 -14.90 -2.57 3.01
CA THR A 247 -15.56 -1.49 2.27
C THR A 247 -17.02 -1.48 2.65
N SER A 248 -17.52 -0.34 3.11
CA SER A 248 -18.94 -0.08 3.23
C SER A 248 -19.40 0.55 1.91
N ALA A 249 -20.28 -0.13 1.17
CA ALA A 249 -20.83 0.41 -0.08
C ALA A 249 -22.35 0.27 -0.09
N SER A 250 -23.04 1.29 -0.60
CA SER A 250 -24.43 1.14 -1.03
C SER A 250 -24.45 0.36 -2.36
N ALA A 251 -25.32 -0.64 -2.46
CA ALA A 251 -25.29 -1.65 -3.52
C ALA A 251 -25.73 -1.08 -4.88
N SER A 252 -24.81 -0.63 -5.76
CA SER A 252 -25.20 -0.28 -7.13
C SER A 252 -24.13 -0.24 -8.24
N SER A 253 -22.92 -0.80 -8.06
CA SER A 253 -21.92 -0.84 -9.16
C SER A 253 -21.50 -2.26 -9.55
N HIS A 254 -21.93 -2.74 -10.72
CA HIS A 254 -21.40 -3.96 -11.35
C HIS A 254 -20.80 -3.63 -12.72
N PRO A 255 -19.47 -3.77 -12.91
CA PRO A 255 -18.84 -3.64 -14.22
C PRO A 255 -19.05 -4.91 -15.08
N PRO A 256 -18.87 -4.81 -16.42
CA PRO A 256 -19.02 -5.94 -17.35
C PRO A 256 -18.03 -7.09 -17.09
N PRO A 257 -18.32 -8.32 -17.57
CA PRO A 257 -17.65 -9.56 -17.15
C PRO A 257 -16.13 -9.62 -17.43
N SER A 258 -15.60 -8.83 -18.36
CA SER A 258 -14.15 -8.72 -18.62
C SER A 258 -13.39 -7.84 -17.62
N ARG A 259 -14.11 -7.20 -16.67
CA ARG A 259 -13.58 -6.26 -15.68
C ARG A 259 -14.21 -6.48 -14.31
N ARG A 260 -14.27 -7.72 -13.83
CA ARG A 260 -14.75 -8.02 -12.46
C ARG A 260 -13.91 -7.25 -11.42
N ASN A 261 -14.55 -6.68 -10.40
CA ASN A 261 -13.89 -6.01 -9.29
C ASN A 261 -12.87 -6.92 -8.57
N SER A 262 -13.11 -8.24 -8.54
CA SER A 262 -12.21 -9.24 -7.96
C SER A 262 -10.94 -9.51 -8.78
N ALA A 263 -10.90 -9.13 -10.06
CA ALA A 263 -9.75 -9.38 -10.95
C ALA A 263 -8.71 -8.24 -10.94
N ARG A 264 -8.94 -7.17 -10.16
CA ARG A 264 -8.04 -6.00 -10.07
C ARG A 264 -7.38 -5.71 -8.71
N PRO A 265 -7.15 -6.65 -7.78
CA PRO A 265 -6.13 -6.46 -6.76
C PRO A 265 -4.77 -6.85 -7.36
N ALA A 266 -4.04 -5.87 -7.89
CA ALA A 266 -2.60 -5.92 -8.23
C ALA A 266 -2.00 -7.30 -8.62
N THR A 267 -2.38 -7.88 -9.76
CA THR A 267 -1.62 -8.96 -10.39
C THR A 267 -0.71 -8.40 -11.48
N PRO A 268 0.60 -8.72 -11.50
CA PRO A 268 1.44 -8.46 -12.65
C PRO A 268 1.04 -9.44 -13.76
N GLU A 269 0.65 -8.93 -14.93
CA GLU A 269 0.52 -9.76 -16.13
C GLU A 269 1.86 -10.44 -16.41
N ARG A 270 1.87 -11.78 -16.37
CA ARG A 270 3.00 -12.58 -16.85
C ARG A 270 3.11 -12.38 -18.36
N THR A 271 4.00 -11.50 -18.80
CA THR A 271 4.53 -11.56 -20.16
C THR A 271 5.48 -12.75 -20.24
N ALA A 272 5.01 -13.86 -20.81
CA ALA A 272 5.86 -14.99 -21.16
C ALA A 272 6.86 -14.53 -22.23
N PHE A 273 8.14 -14.61 -21.90
CA PHE A 273 9.23 -14.38 -22.85
C PHE A 273 9.52 -15.72 -23.54
N SER A 274 9.16 -15.86 -24.81
CA SER A 274 9.61 -16.98 -25.63
C SER A 274 11.08 -16.77 -26.03
N PRO A 275 11.96 -17.77 -25.90
CA PRO A 275 13.32 -17.67 -26.39
C PRO A 275 13.34 -17.61 -27.93
N PRO A 276 14.30 -16.90 -28.54
CA PRO A 276 14.48 -16.91 -29.99
C PRO A 276 14.92 -18.31 -30.42
N GLY A 277 14.19 -18.87 -31.39
CA GLY A 277 14.51 -20.15 -32.01
C GLY A 277 15.81 -20.08 -32.80
N ASP A 278 16.55 -21.20 -32.74
CA ASP A 278 17.69 -21.49 -33.60
C ASP A 278 17.34 -21.26 -35.07
N VAL A 279 18.12 -20.41 -35.74
CA VAL A 279 18.20 -20.38 -37.20
C VAL A 279 19.53 -21.01 -37.58
N MET A 280 19.45 -22.28 -37.97
CA MET A 280 20.45 -22.92 -38.82
C MET A 280 20.52 -22.16 -40.15
N THR A 281 21.71 -21.64 -40.46
CA THR A 281 22.40 -21.76 -41.76
C THR A 281 23.86 -21.39 -41.57
#